data_AF-A0AAW2RQ78-F1
#
_entry.id   AF-A0AAW2RQ78-F1
#
_cell.length_a   1.000
_cell.length_b   1.000
_cell.length_c   1.000
_cell.angle_alpha   90.00
_cell.angle_beta   90.00
_cell.angle_gamma   90.00
#
_symmetry.space_group_name_H-M   'P 1'
#
loop_
_entity.id
_entity.type
_entity.pdbx_description
1 polymer ?
#
loop_
_entity_poly.entity_id
_entity_poly.type
_entity_poly.pdbx_seq_one_letter_code
_entity_poly.pdbx_strand_id
1 'polypeptide(L)'
;MYCAIPALFLYRSYGHISMSVNITLMLVTGMFVNGPYALITTAVSADLGTHSSLKGNSRALATVTAIIDGTGSIGAAIGPLLTGYISAKSWNGVFTMLMVSALISGLLLTRLLVAEVAAKIQGPGTQELPRSRPPLPEA
;
A
#
# COMPACT_ATOMS: atom_id res chain seq x y z
N MET A 1 -0.86 -8.13 0.35
CA MET A 1 -2.05 -8.17 1.23
C MET A 1 -2.78 -9.50 1.23
N TYR A 2 -2.95 -10.20 0.10
CA TYR A 2 -3.67 -11.49 0.08
C TYR A 2 -3.11 -12.56 1.05
N CYS A 3 -1.80 -12.60 1.29
CA CYS A 3 -1.20 -13.55 2.25
C CYS A 3 -1.62 -13.31 3.71
N ALA A 4 -2.13 -12.12 4.05
CA ALA A 4 -2.65 -11.85 5.39
C ALA A 4 -3.96 -12.62 5.69
N ILE A 5 -4.75 -12.95 4.65
CA ILE A 5 -6.03 -13.66 4.80
C ILE A 5 -5.82 -15.08 5.36
N PRO A 6 -5.01 -15.97 4.74
CA PRO A 6 -4.74 -17.28 5.30
C PRO A 6 -3.98 -17.20 6.63
N ALA A 7 -3.09 -16.22 6.82
CA ALA A 7 -2.40 -16.03 8.10
C ALA A 7 -3.37 -15.71 9.25
N LEU A 8 -4.31 -14.78 9.03
CA LEU A 8 -5.35 -14.43 10.01
C LEU A 8 -6.30 -15.60 10.27
N PHE A 9 -6.67 -16.36 9.24
CA PHE A 9 -7.48 -17.56 9.40
C PHE A 9 -6.77 -18.63 10.24
N LEU A 10 -5.49 -18.90 9.96
CA LEU A 10 -4.68 -19.84 10.73
C LEU A 10 -4.49 -19.38 12.17
N TYR A 11 -4.23 -18.08 12.39
CA TYR A 11 -4.14 -17.51 13.72
C TYR A 11 -5.43 -17.69 14.51
N ARG A 12 -6.59 -17.47 13.86
CA ARG A 12 -7.88 -17.67 14.51
C ARG A 12 -8.17 -19.13 14.88
N SER A 13 -7.83 -20.06 14.00
CA SER A 13 -8.10 -21.50 14.20
C SER A 13 -7.13 -22.14 15.19
N TYR A 14 -5.83 -21.83 15.10
CA TYR A 14 -4.78 -22.54 15.86
C TYR A 14 -4.15 -21.70 16.97
N GLY A 15 -4.41 -20.38 17.04
CA GLY A 15 -3.79 -19.48 18.01
C GLY A 15 -4.18 -19.72 19.47
N HIS A 16 -5.20 -20.55 19.74
CA HIS A 16 -5.63 -20.91 21.09
C HIS A 16 -4.99 -22.18 21.64
N ILE A 17 -4.21 -22.91 20.82
CA ILE A 17 -3.70 -24.25 21.17
C ILE A 17 -2.54 -24.18 22.18
N SER A 18 -1.61 -23.26 22.00
CA SER A 18 -0.42 -23.12 22.84
C SER A 18 0.12 -21.70 22.75
N MET A 19 0.75 -21.22 23.82
CA MET A 19 1.41 -19.92 23.85
C MET A 19 2.50 -19.81 22.76
N SER A 20 3.28 -20.87 22.54
CA SER A 20 4.32 -20.87 21.49
C SER A 20 3.72 -20.74 20.10
N VAL A 21 2.64 -21.49 19.83
CA VAL A 21 1.91 -21.41 18.56
C VAL A 21 1.27 -20.03 18.37
N ASN A 22 0.73 -19.45 19.45
CA ASN A 22 0.17 -18.11 19.45
C ASN A 22 1.22 -17.06 19.05
N ILE A 23 2.40 -17.07 19.71
CA ILE A 23 3.50 -16.15 19.42
C ILE A 23 3.97 -16.30 17.97
N THR A 24 4.20 -17.53 17.51
CA THR A 24 4.64 -17.79 16.13
C THR A 24 3.62 -17.27 15.11
N LEU A 25 2.33 -17.56 15.32
CA LEU A 25 1.28 -17.09 14.42
C LEU A 25 1.09 -15.56 14.48
N MET A 26 1.29 -14.92 15.64
CA MET A 26 1.33 -13.47 15.76
C MET A 26 2.47 -12.85 14.95
N LEU A 27 3.67 -13.42 15.01
CA LEU A 27 4.81 -12.99 14.22
C LEU A 27 4.53 -13.13 12.72
N VAL A 28 4.01 -14.27 12.29
CA VAL A 28 3.69 -14.53 10.88
C VAL A 28 2.61 -13.57 10.38
N THR A 29 1.54 -13.38 11.15
CA THR A 29 0.45 -12.45 10.80
C THR A 29 0.95 -11.01 10.76
N GLY A 30 1.76 -10.61 11.75
CA GLY A 30 2.37 -9.29 11.82
C GLY A 30 3.29 -9.01 10.63
N MET A 31 4.09 -9.99 10.22
CA MET A 31 4.96 -9.87 9.03
C MET A 31 4.14 -9.69 7.76
N PHE A 32 3.07 -10.48 7.55
CA PHE A 32 2.26 -10.40 6.33
C PHE A 32 1.35 -9.17 6.26
N VAL A 33 1.08 -8.50 7.38
CA VAL A 33 0.33 -7.24 7.41
C VAL A 33 1.28 -6.04 7.37
N ASN A 34 2.22 -5.95 8.31
CA ASN A 34 3.12 -4.79 8.42
C ASN A 34 4.20 -4.77 7.32
N GLY A 35 4.64 -5.94 6.84
CA GLY A 35 5.63 -6.03 5.77
C GLY A 35 5.17 -5.33 4.49
N PRO A 36 4.02 -5.73 3.89
CA PRO A 36 3.48 -5.04 2.73
C PRO A 36 3.17 -3.56 2.98
N TYR A 37 2.64 -3.20 4.16
CA TYR A 37 2.41 -1.80 4.53
C TYR A 37 3.70 -0.98 4.48
N ALA A 38 4.77 -1.44 5.14
CA ALA A 38 6.06 -0.77 5.16
C ALA A 38 6.71 -0.69 3.76
N LEU A 39 6.56 -1.74 2.94
CA LEU A 39 7.06 -1.73 1.57
C LEU A 39 6.33 -0.71 0.70
N ILE A 40 5.01 -0.59 0.83
CA ILE A 40 4.22 0.37 0.04
C ILE A 40 4.59 1.80 0.42
N THR A 41 4.62 2.13 1.72
CA THR A 41 4.95 3.50 2.16
C THR A 41 6.35 3.89 1.71
N THR A 42 7.32 2.98 1.86
CA THR A 42 8.70 3.21 1.44
C THR A 42 8.83 3.34 -0.09
N ALA A 43 8.21 2.43 -0.84
CA ALA A 43 8.28 2.45 -2.30
C ALA A 43 7.64 3.71 -2.88
N VAL A 44 6.46 4.11 -2.39
CA VAL A 44 5.78 5.33 -2.86
C VAL A 44 6.57 6.58 -2.47
N SER A 45 7.14 6.65 -1.27
CA SER A 45 8.00 7.78 -0.89
C SER A 45 9.26 7.87 -1.75
N ALA A 46 9.88 6.73 -2.07
CA ALA A 46 11.05 6.70 -2.96
C ALA A 46 10.68 7.09 -4.40
N ASP A 47 9.55 6.62 -4.91
CA ASP A 47 9.07 6.94 -6.26
C ASP A 47 8.80 8.44 -6.41
N LEU A 48 8.07 9.04 -5.45
CA LEU A 48 7.81 10.49 -5.41
C LEU A 48 9.10 11.33 -5.30
N GLY A 49 10.09 10.85 -4.53
CA GLY A 49 11.37 11.54 -4.38
C GLY A 49 12.20 11.58 -5.67
N THR A 50 11.97 10.65 -6.59
CA THR A 50 12.70 10.56 -7.87
C THR A 50 11.89 11.06 -9.07
N HIS A 51 10.57 11.24 -8.91
CA HIS A 51 9.66 11.71 -9.95
C HIS A 51 10.06 13.10 -10.48
N SER A 52 10.19 13.25 -11.80
CA SER A 52 10.71 14.46 -12.46
C SER A 52 9.93 15.74 -12.11
N SER A 53 8.62 15.64 -11.90
CA SER A 53 7.74 16.75 -11.50
C SER A 53 7.96 17.23 -10.05
N LEU A 54 8.58 16.42 -9.20
CA LEU A 54 8.80 16.71 -7.77
C LEU A 54 10.30 16.83 -7.43
N LYS A 55 11.18 16.36 -8.30
CA LYS A 55 12.64 16.41 -8.16
C LYS A 55 13.12 17.86 -8.05
N GLY A 56 13.58 18.25 -6.87
CA GLY A 56 14.03 19.61 -6.56
C GLY A 56 12.98 20.55 -5.98
N ASN A 57 11.69 20.16 -5.99
CA ASN A 57 10.61 20.93 -5.35
C ASN A 57 10.19 20.28 -4.02
N SER A 58 10.94 20.61 -2.97
CA SER A 58 10.73 20.07 -1.61
C SER A 58 9.32 20.35 -1.06
N ARG A 59 8.70 21.46 -1.45
CA ARG A 59 7.34 21.83 -1.02
C ARG A 59 6.29 20.88 -1.60
N ALA A 60 6.37 20.59 -2.89
CA ALA A 60 5.45 19.67 -3.55
C ALA A 60 5.62 18.23 -3.03
N LEU A 61 6.86 17.76 -2.86
CA LEU A 61 7.14 16.45 -2.27
C LEU A 61 6.60 16.34 -0.83
N ALA A 62 6.81 17.36 0.00
CA ALA A 62 6.29 17.39 1.37
C ALA A 62 4.76 17.30 1.42
N THR A 63 4.05 17.97 0.50
CA THR A 63 2.58 17.89 0.43
C THR A 63 2.10 16.49 0.08
N VAL A 64 2.72 15.81 -0.90
CA VAL A 64 2.29 14.44 -1.26
C VAL A 64 2.58 13.46 -0.12
N THR A 65 3.75 13.55 0.52
CA THR A 65 4.08 12.75 1.70
C THR A 65 3.10 12.99 2.85
N ALA A 66 2.73 14.25 3.10
CA ALA A 66 1.75 14.60 4.13
C ALA A 66 0.36 14.04 3.84
N ILE A 67 -0.06 13.95 2.57
CA ILE A 67 -1.32 13.31 2.19
C ILE A 67 -1.26 11.80 2.48
N ILE A 68 -0.17 11.13 2.09
CA ILE A 68 0.00 9.69 2.32
C ILE A 68 -0.04 9.39 3.83
N ASP A 69 0.77 10.10 4.61
CA ASP A 69 0.82 9.91 6.06
C ASP A 69 -0.50 10.26 6.74
N GLY A 70 -1.17 11.33 6.27
CA GLY A 70 -2.50 11.73 6.73
C GLY A 70 -3.56 10.64 6.51
N THR A 71 -3.57 10.02 5.32
CA THR A 71 -4.49 8.90 5.05
C THR A 71 -4.16 7.65 5.89
N GLY A 72 -2.87 7.39 6.14
CA GLY A 72 -2.42 6.35 7.06
C GLY A 72 -2.93 6.56 8.48
N SER A 73 -2.85 7.80 8.98
CA SER A 73 -3.33 8.19 10.30
C SER A 73 -4.85 8.03 10.46
N ILE A 74 -5.63 8.35 9.42
CA ILE A 74 -7.09 8.10 9.42
C ILE A 74 -7.37 6.60 9.57
N GLY A 75 -6.66 5.75 8.81
CA GLY A 75 -6.78 4.30 8.94
C GLY A 75 -6.40 3.80 10.34
N ALA A 76 -5.32 4.33 10.91
CA ALA A 76 -4.85 3.99 12.25
C ALA A 76 -5.84 4.42 13.36
N ALA A 77 -6.67 5.44 13.13
CA ALA A 77 -7.74 5.83 14.05
C ALA A 77 -8.99 4.96 13.88
N ILE A 78 -9.40 4.70 12.63
CA ILE A 78 -10.62 3.93 12.32
C ILE A 78 -10.47 2.45 12.68
N GLY A 79 -9.30 1.86 12.47
CA GLY A 79 -9.05 0.43 12.71
C GLY A 79 -9.36 0.00 14.15
N PRO A 80 -8.73 0.60 15.18
CA PRO A 80 -9.01 0.34 16.58
C PRO A 80 -10.45 0.71 16.98
N LEU A 81 -11.02 1.78 16.42
CA LEU A 81 -12.41 2.17 16.69
C LEU A 81 -13.39 1.07 16.28
N LEU A 82 -13.27 0.56 15.04
CA LEU A 82 -14.09 -0.53 14.54
C LEU A 82 -13.81 -1.84 15.29
N THR A 83 -12.54 -2.12 15.59
CA THR A 83 -12.13 -3.31 16.34
C THR A 83 -12.75 -3.29 17.75
N GLY A 84 -12.72 -2.16 18.45
CA GLY A 84 -13.33 -1.98 19.75
C GLY A 84 -14.84 -2.22 19.71
N TYR A 85 -15.54 -1.60 18.75
CA TYR A 85 -16.99 -1.77 18.60
C TYR A 85 -17.40 -3.22 18.26
N ILE A 86 -16.67 -3.88 17.35
CA ILE A 86 -17.00 -5.24 16.88
C ILE A 86 -16.60 -6.30 17.92
N SER A 87 -15.45 -6.13 18.59
CA SER A 87 -14.95 -7.06 19.61
C SER A 87 -15.92 -7.20 20.80
N ALA A 88 -16.68 -6.14 21.11
CA ALA A 88 -17.74 -6.19 22.13
C ALA A 88 -18.84 -7.22 21.82
N LYS A 89 -19.03 -7.57 20.55
CA LYS A 89 -20.00 -8.60 20.11
C LYS A 89 -19.33 -9.93 19.79
N SER A 90 -18.23 -9.92 19.05
CA SER A 90 -17.54 -11.14 18.65
C SER A 90 -16.11 -10.90 18.16
N TRP A 91 -15.17 -11.67 18.71
CA TRP A 91 -13.82 -11.76 18.19
C TRP A 91 -13.76 -12.37 16.78
N ASN A 92 -14.69 -13.27 16.42
CA ASN A 92 -14.78 -13.77 15.04
C ASN A 92 -15.09 -12.63 14.07
N GLY A 93 -15.96 -11.70 14.45
CA GLY A 93 -16.29 -10.52 13.65
C GLY A 93 -15.07 -9.64 13.37
N VAL A 94 -14.18 -9.47 14.36
CA VAL A 94 -12.93 -8.72 14.20
C VAL A 94 -12.02 -9.40 13.18
N PHE A 95 -11.80 -10.71 13.30
CA PHE A 95 -10.97 -11.45 12.34
C PHE A 95 -11.56 -11.40 10.93
N THR A 96 -12.87 -11.55 10.78
CA THR A 96 -13.55 -11.42 9.49
C THR A 96 -13.41 -10.01 8.92
N MET A 97 -13.57 -8.97 9.74
CA MET A 97 -13.34 -7.59 9.34
C MET A 97 -11.91 -7.40 8.81
N LEU A 98 -10.90 -7.86 9.55
CA LEU A 98 -9.49 -7.76 9.13
C LEU A 98 -9.22 -8.50 7.80
N MET A 99 -9.79 -9.69 7.62
CA MET A 99 -9.68 -10.45 6.38
C MET A 99 -10.34 -9.73 5.19
N VAL A 100 -11.53 -9.14 5.39
CA VAL A 100 -12.23 -8.34 4.37
C VAL A 100 -11.44 -7.08 4.02
N SER A 101 -10.93 -6.36 5.03
CA SER A 101 -10.07 -5.19 4.81
C SER A 101 -8.80 -5.55 4.03
N ALA A 102 -8.16 -6.68 4.36
CA ALA A 102 -6.99 -7.18 3.64
C ALA A 102 -7.32 -7.55 2.18
N LEU A 103 -8.50 -8.12 1.92
CA LEU A 103 -8.98 -8.43 0.58
C LEU A 103 -9.22 -7.16 -0.25
N ILE A 104 -9.94 -6.18 0.31
CA ILE A 104 -10.20 -4.89 -0.36
C ILE A 104 -8.88 -4.18 -0.67
N SER A 105 -7.96 -4.12 0.30
CA SER A 105 -6.62 -3.55 0.10
C SER A 105 -5.86 -4.30 -1.00
N GLY A 106 -5.90 -5.64 -1.00
CA GLY A 106 -5.30 -6.46 -2.04
C GLY A 106 -5.85 -6.15 -3.44
N LEU A 107 -7.17 -6.01 -3.58
CA LEU A 107 -7.82 -5.69 -4.85
C LEU A 107 -7.41 -4.32 -5.38
N LEU A 108 -7.39 -3.30 -4.51
CA LEU A 108 -6.95 -1.95 -4.89
C LEU A 108 -5.48 -1.93 -5.33
N LEU A 109 -4.61 -2.60 -4.57
CA LEU A 109 -3.19 -2.71 -4.91
C LEU A 109 -2.94 -3.52 -6.19
N THR A 110 -3.80 -4.49 -6.50
CA THR A 110 -3.69 -5.28 -7.74
C THR A 110 -3.88 -4.37 -8.96
N ARG A 111 -4.85 -3.45 -8.92
CA ARG A 111 -5.06 -2.49 -10.03
C ARG A 111 -3.85 -1.57 -10.22
N LEU A 112 -3.29 -1.07 -9.12
CA LEU A 112 -2.07 -0.26 -9.15
C LEU A 112 -0.89 -1.03 -9.72
N LEU A 113 -0.68 -2.27 -9.25
CA LEU A 113 0.39 -3.14 -9.73
C LEU A 113 0.25 -3.44 -11.22
N VAL A 114 -0.96 -3.70 -11.71
CA VAL A 114 -1.21 -3.94 -13.14
C VAL A 114 -0.90 -2.70 -13.97
N ALA A 115 -1.31 -1.51 -13.51
CA ALA A 115 -0.98 -0.25 -14.19
C ALA A 115 0.54 -0.02 -14.25
N GLU A 116 1.25 -0.24 -13.14
CA GLU A 116 2.70 -0.08 -13.04
C GLU A 116 3.44 -1.09 -13.94
N VAL A 117 3.03 -2.36 -13.92
CA VAL A 117 3.61 -3.40 -14.78
C VAL A 117 3.34 -3.10 -16.26
N ALA A 118 2.13 -2.68 -16.62
CA ALA A 118 1.80 -2.29 -17.98
C ALA A 118 2.67 -1.11 -18.48
N ALA A 119 2.89 -0.11 -17.63
CA ALA A 119 3.76 1.03 -17.93
C ALA A 119 5.23 0.59 -18.12
N LYS A 120 5.73 -0.34 -17.30
CA LYS A 120 7.10 -0.87 -17.45
C LYS A 120 7.27 -1.79 -18.67
N ILE A 121 6.24 -2.53 -19.06
CA ILE A 121 6.26 -3.39 -20.26
C ILE A 121 6.25 -2.53 -21.54
N GLN A 122 5.58 -1.39 -21.53
CA GLN A 122 5.56 -0.42 -22.64
C GLN A 122 6.85 0.43 -22.70
N GLY A 123 8.04 -0.16 -22.46
CA GLY A 123 9.33 0.52 -22.47
C GLY A 123 9.50 1.54 -23.63
N PRO A 124 10.37 2.55 -23.46
CA PRO A 124 10.29 3.91 -24.01
C PRO A 124 10.01 3.95 -25.52
N GLY A 125 8.75 3.83 -25.90
CA GLY A 125 8.27 3.99 -27.27
C GLY A 125 7.92 5.44 -27.51
N THR A 126 8.86 6.18 -28.11
CA THR A 126 8.61 7.45 -28.82
C THR A 126 8.29 8.65 -27.91
N GLN A 127 9.30 9.20 -27.24
CA GLN A 127 9.33 10.66 -27.10
C GLN A 127 9.60 11.21 -28.51
N GLU A 128 8.56 11.71 -29.17
CA GLU A 128 8.69 12.45 -30.40
C GLU A 128 9.71 13.58 -30.21
N LEU A 129 10.69 13.61 -31.11
CA LEU A 129 11.67 14.69 -31.26
C LEU A 129 10.97 16.05 -31.10
N PRO A 130 11.56 17.03 -30.39
CA PRO A 130 11.11 18.40 -30.50
C PRO A 130 11.19 18.77 -31.98
N ARG A 131 10.06 19.08 -32.64
CA ARG A 131 10.08 19.66 -33.98
C ARG A 131 10.96 20.90 -33.91
N SER A 132 12.18 20.76 -34.42
CA SER A 132 13.02 21.88 -34.81
C SER A 132 12.18 22.74 -35.74
N ARG A 133 11.77 23.92 -35.27
CA ARG A 133 11.21 24.94 -36.17
C ARG A 133 12.25 25.19 -37.26
N PRO A 134 11.88 25.20 -38.55
CA PRO A 134 12.82 25.60 -39.59
C PRO A 134 13.30 27.03 -39.32
N PRO A 135 14.57 27.37 -39.63
CA PRO A 135 15.06 28.72 -39.49
C PRO A 135 14.21 29.66 -40.36
N LEU A 136 13.79 30.78 -39.77
CA LEU A 136 13.16 31.87 -40.50
C LEU A 136 14.17 32.37 -41.55
N PRO A 137 13.78 32.54 -42.83
CA PRO A 137 14.66 33.15 -43.81
C PRO A 137 14.95 34.60 -43.39
N GLU A 138 16.23 34.93 -43.27
CA GLU A 138 16.68 36.31 -43.16
C GLU A 138 16.38 37.04 -44.49
N ALA A 139 15.47 38.02 -44.43
CA ALA A 139 15.32 39.11 -45.38
C ALA A 139 14.55 40.26 -44.71
#